data_AF-A0ABD7AAK3-F1
#
_entry.id   AF-A0ABD7AAK3-F1
#
_cell.length_a   1.000
_cell.length_b   1.000
_cell.length_c   1.000
_cell.angle_alpha   90.00
_cell.angle_beta   90.00
_cell.angle_gamma   90.00
#
_symmetry.space_group_name_H-M   'P 1'
#
loop_
_entity.id
_entity.type
_entity.pdbx_description
1 polymer ?
#
loop_
_entity_poly.entity_id
_entity_poly.type
_entity_poly.pdbx_seq_one_letter_code
_entity_poly.pdbx_strand_id
1 'polypeptide(L)'
;MGFDVSYHPISEDEIQHWYFDVLEDQSIISDLAEKFDIDPFYQEQYREFIQEVKNEHHNIFEKYHGFNIAIAQGFVRKYFYTRGSAFSFIIEKYPAFKEYTKHWQDILKNKFEGTIHNQIFENYSSGVFIPNDKVKKLLNDYEHNENVRRILDESYSHKRISVFLNALKFAQEHNVGLLEATDVITPDPLELNNSSCYSNLFNCDVEGALLYQEAVFEQLSEALPSNPNSEVLTTK
;
A
#
# COMPACT_ATOMS: atom_id res chain seq x y z
N MET A 1 5.26 6.72 16.11
CA MET A 1 5.42 5.52 15.26
C MET A 1 4.67 5.79 13.98
N GLY A 2 5.31 5.64 12.82
CA GLY A 2 4.65 5.82 11.52
C GLY A 2 3.80 4.59 11.16
N PHE A 3 2.94 4.74 10.16
CA PHE A 3 2.23 3.62 9.53
C PHE A 3 3.09 2.97 8.46
N ASP A 4 2.98 1.65 8.33
CA ASP A 4 3.44 0.91 7.17
C ASP A 4 2.32 0.95 6.14
N VAL A 5 2.53 1.68 5.04
CA VAL A 5 1.48 1.95 4.05
C VAL A 5 1.86 1.27 2.75
N SER A 6 0.90 0.56 2.15
CA SER A 6 1.05 -0.05 0.83
C SER A 6 0.03 0.51 -0.16
N TYR A 7 0.40 0.48 -1.44
CA TYR A 7 -0.43 0.91 -2.57
C TYR A 7 -0.55 -0.24 -3.57
N HIS A 8 -1.79 -0.61 -3.84
CA HIS A 8 -2.20 -1.83 -4.54
C HIS A 8 -2.92 -1.47 -5.84
N PRO A 9 -2.26 -1.61 -7.02
CA PRO A 9 -2.88 -1.36 -8.31
C PRO A 9 -3.99 -2.37 -8.62
N ILE A 10 -5.24 -1.91 -8.64
CA ILE A 10 -6.42 -2.75 -8.84
C ILE A 10 -7.60 -1.95 -9.41
N SER A 11 -8.35 -2.55 -10.34
CA SER A 11 -9.59 -1.99 -10.91
C SER A 11 -10.83 -2.42 -10.13
N GLU A 12 -11.96 -1.75 -10.36
CA GLU A 12 -13.24 -2.12 -9.73
C GLU A 12 -13.70 -3.53 -10.15
N ASP A 13 -13.46 -3.91 -11.41
CA ASP A 13 -13.74 -5.28 -11.88
C ASP A 13 -12.81 -6.31 -11.24
N GLU A 14 -11.52 -6.00 -11.07
CA GLU A 14 -10.58 -6.86 -10.35
C GLU A 14 -10.92 -6.94 -8.85
N ILE A 15 -11.40 -5.87 -8.21
CA ILE A 15 -11.91 -5.91 -6.82
C ILE A 15 -13.03 -6.95 -6.70
N GLN A 16 -13.99 -6.91 -7.64
CA GLN A 16 -15.05 -7.91 -7.66
C GLN A 16 -14.48 -9.30 -7.90
N HIS A 17 -13.69 -9.47 -8.96
CA HIS A 17 -13.30 -10.78 -9.45
C HIS A 17 -12.25 -11.47 -8.58
N TRP A 18 -11.28 -10.73 -8.06
CA TRP A 18 -10.17 -11.30 -7.29
C TRP A 18 -10.55 -11.47 -5.82
N TYR A 19 -11.52 -10.72 -5.30
CA TYR A 19 -11.91 -10.85 -3.90
C TYR A 19 -13.33 -11.37 -3.73
N PHE A 20 -14.34 -10.61 -4.12
CA PHE A 20 -15.73 -10.98 -3.82
C PHE A 20 -16.20 -12.26 -4.52
N ASP A 21 -15.88 -12.45 -5.80
CA ASP A 21 -16.24 -13.67 -6.53
C ASP A 21 -15.45 -14.88 -5.98
N VAL A 22 -14.19 -14.67 -5.60
CA VAL A 22 -13.33 -15.71 -5.01
C VAL A 22 -13.82 -16.15 -3.62
N LEU A 23 -14.40 -15.27 -2.81
CA LEU A 23 -15.06 -15.63 -1.55
C LEU A 23 -16.18 -16.67 -1.78
N GLU A 24 -16.92 -16.54 -2.88
CA GLU A 24 -18.00 -17.45 -3.24
C GLU A 24 -17.47 -18.73 -3.91
N ASP A 25 -16.53 -18.59 -4.84
CA ASP A 25 -15.95 -19.66 -5.63
C ASP A 25 -14.41 -19.56 -5.74
N GLN A 26 -13.72 -20.32 -4.88
CA GLN A 26 -12.25 -20.37 -4.88
C GLN A 26 -11.66 -21.00 -6.15
N SER A 27 -12.43 -21.65 -7.02
CA SER A 27 -11.89 -22.23 -8.26
C SER A 27 -11.30 -21.15 -9.18
N ILE A 28 -11.81 -19.91 -9.10
CA ILE A 28 -11.30 -18.72 -9.80
C ILE A 28 -9.80 -18.49 -9.55
N ILE A 29 -9.29 -18.85 -8.36
CA ILE A 29 -7.87 -18.68 -8.03
C ILE A 29 -6.97 -19.47 -8.99
N SER A 30 -7.43 -20.62 -9.52
CA SER A 30 -6.66 -21.39 -10.51
C SER A 30 -6.51 -20.61 -11.82
N ASP A 31 -7.58 -19.98 -12.28
CA ASP A 31 -7.58 -19.18 -13.51
C ASP A 31 -6.70 -17.93 -13.36
N LEU A 32 -6.73 -17.31 -12.17
CA LEU A 32 -5.84 -16.20 -11.83
C LEU A 32 -4.38 -16.64 -11.79
N ALA A 33 -4.09 -17.81 -11.22
CA ALA A 33 -2.74 -18.34 -11.14
C ALA A 33 -2.14 -18.60 -12.53
N GLU A 34 -2.91 -19.18 -13.45
CA GLU A 34 -2.47 -19.36 -14.84
C GLU A 34 -2.29 -18.02 -15.55
N LYS A 35 -3.22 -17.08 -15.39
CA LYS A 35 -3.19 -15.79 -16.10
C LYS A 35 -2.08 -14.85 -15.64
N PHE A 36 -1.77 -14.86 -14.34
CA PHE A 36 -0.83 -13.94 -13.72
C PHE A 36 0.48 -14.59 -13.28
N ASP A 37 0.68 -15.87 -13.63
CA ASP A 37 1.88 -16.66 -13.26
C ASP A 37 2.11 -16.66 -11.74
N ILE A 38 1.04 -16.90 -10.97
CA ILE A 38 1.12 -16.97 -9.50
C ILE A 38 1.77 -18.30 -9.14
N ASP A 39 2.88 -18.25 -8.41
CA ASP A 39 3.58 -19.45 -7.95
C ASP A 39 2.65 -20.37 -7.14
N PRO A 40 2.72 -21.71 -7.30
CA PRO A 40 1.85 -22.65 -6.60
C PRO A 40 1.81 -22.50 -5.08
N PHE A 41 2.91 -22.09 -4.46
CA PHE A 41 2.94 -21.80 -3.02
C PHE A 41 1.99 -20.64 -2.69
N TYR A 42 2.07 -19.53 -3.43
CA TYR A 42 1.21 -18.36 -3.21
C TYR A 42 -0.23 -18.58 -3.67
N GLN A 43 -0.45 -19.47 -4.64
CA GLN A 43 -1.79 -19.93 -4.99
C GLN A 43 -2.47 -20.61 -3.80
N GLU A 44 -1.76 -21.48 -3.06
CA GLU A 44 -2.31 -22.13 -1.88
C GLU A 44 -2.50 -21.15 -0.72
N GLN A 45 -1.54 -20.25 -0.48
CA GLN A 45 -1.68 -19.19 0.52
C GLN A 45 -2.92 -18.29 0.26
N TYR A 46 -3.21 -18.00 -1.02
CA TYR A 46 -4.41 -17.25 -1.38
C TYR A 46 -5.70 -18.02 -1.06
N ARG A 47 -5.72 -19.35 -1.28
CA ARG A 47 -6.87 -20.21 -0.90
C ARG A 47 -7.07 -20.23 0.61
N GLU A 48 -5.99 -20.45 1.36
CA GLU A 48 -6.01 -20.47 2.83
C GLU A 48 -6.53 -19.14 3.38
N PHE A 49 -6.01 -18.02 2.88
CA PHE A 49 -6.48 -16.68 3.23
C PHE A 49 -7.99 -16.50 2.97
N ILE A 50 -8.48 -16.88 1.79
CA ILE A 50 -9.91 -16.75 1.46
C ILE A 50 -10.77 -17.62 2.37
N GLN A 51 -10.30 -18.82 2.71
CA GLN A 51 -10.99 -19.73 3.60
C GLN A 51 -11.09 -19.17 5.03
N GLU A 52 -10.08 -18.45 5.50
CA GLU A 52 -10.07 -17.76 6.79
C GLU A 52 -11.11 -16.62 6.80
N VAL A 53 -11.05 -15.71 5.83
CA VAL A 53 -11.87 -14.48 5.86
C VAL A 53 -13.33 -14.68 5.44
N LYS A 54 -13.67 -15.80 4.77
CA LYS A 54 -15.03 -16.06 4.26
C LYS A 54 -16.12 -16.04 5.33
N ASN A 55 -15.80 -16.48 6.54
CA ASN A 55 -16.76 -16.55 7.65
C ASN A 55 -16.55 -15.47 8.71
N GLU A 56 -15.61 -14.55 8.48
CA GLU A 56 -15.40 -13.42 9.36
C GLU A 56 -16.44 -12.33 9.11
N HIS A 57 -16.71 -11.54 10.14
CA HIS A 57 -17.59 -10.38 10.02
C HIS A 57 -17.01 -9.24 10.83
N HIS A 58 -17.01 -8.06 10.23
CA HIS A 58 -16.62 -6.82 10.89
C HIS A 58 -17.61 -5.72 10.52
N ASN A 59 -17.88 -4.81 11.46
CA ASN A 59 -18.80 -3.69 11.23
C ASN A 59 -18.14 -2.48 10.55
N ILE A 60 -16.84 -2.56 10.25
CA ILE A 60 -16.05 -1.50 9.62
C ILE A 60 -15.46 -2.09 8.35
N PHE A 61 -15.78 -1.50 7.20
CA PHE A 61 -15.39 -2.00 5.88
C PHE A 61 -13.88 -2.02 5.71
N GLU A 62 -13.20 -0.93 6.08
CA GLU A 62 -11.76 -0.79 5.86
C GLU A 62 -10.94 -1.82 6.63
N LYS A 63 -11.43 -2.25 7.80
CA LYS A 63 -10.83 -3.28 8.65
C LYS A 63 -11.10 -4.72 8.18
N TYR A 64 -11.95 -4.88 7.19
CA TYR A 64 -12.40 -6.19 6.72
C TYR A 64 -12.24 -6.27 5.21
N HIS A 65 -13.33 -6.14 4.45
CA HIS A 65 -13.28 -6.24 3.00
C HIS A 65 -12.23 -5.32 2.38
N GLY A 66 -12.12 -4.06 2.81
CA GLY A 66 -11.14 -3.13 2.26
C GLY A 66 -9.69 -3.63 2.43
N PHE A 67 -9.30 -4.01 3.65
CA PHE A 67 -7.96 -4.55 3.93
C PHE A 67 -7.72 -5.89 3.20
N ASN A 68 -8.73 -6.76 3.20
CA ASN A 68 -8.66 -8.08 2.56
C ASN A 68 -8.58 -7.99 1.02
N ILE A 69 -9.15 -6.96 0.40
CA ILE A 69 -8.98 -6.67 -1.02
C ILE A 69 -7.51 -6.33 -1.32
N ALA A 70 -6.84 -5.55 -0.47
CA ALA A 70 -5.43 -5.23 -0.64
C ALA A 70 -4.54 -6.49 -0.52
N ILE A 71 -4.84 -7.38 0.43
CA ILE A 71 -4.15 -8.67 0.57
C ILE A 71 -4.36 -9.55 -0.68
N ALA A 72 -5.61 -9.70 -1.13
CA ALA A 72 -5.96 -10.46 -2.33
C ALA A 72 -5.22 -9.94 -3.57
N GLN A 73 -5.18 -8.62 -3.76
CA GLN A 73 -4.43 -7.97 -4.82
C GLN A 73 -2.93 -8.33 -4.76
N GLY A 74 -2.37 -8.33 -3.55
CA GLY A 74 -0.95 -8.60 -3.32
C GLY A 74 -0.52 -10.01 -3.71
N PHE A 75 -1.42 -11.00 -3.67
CA PHE A 75 -1.12 -12.35 -4.20
C PHE A 75 -0.95 -12.37 -5.72
N VAL A 76 -1.71 -11.52 -6.43
CA VAL A 76 -1.83 -11.59 -7.90
C VAL A 76 -0.81 -10.70 -8.61
N ARG A 77 -0.49 -9.53 -8.05
CA ARG A 77 0.19 -8.47 -8.79
C ARG A 77 1.10 -7.63 -7.89
N LYS A 78 2.13 -7.03 -8.52
CA LYS A 78 3.01 -6.05 -7.90
C LYS A 78 2.25 -4.96 -7.14
N TYR A 79 2.73 -4.63 -5.94
CA TYR A 79 2.28 -3.50 -5.12
C TYR A 79 3.48 -2.77 -4.52
N PHE A 80 3.25 -1.63 -3.88
CA PHE A 80 4.30 -0.70 -3.48
C PHE A 80 4.18 -0.34 -2.01
N TYR A 81 5.30 -0.10 -1.33
CA TYR A 81 5.33 0.19 0.10
C TYR A 81 5.96 1.56 0.41
N THR A 82 5.44 2.26 1.41
CA THR A 82 6.03 3.50 1.95
C THR A 82 5.90 3.55 3.47
N ARG A 83 6.92 4.09 4.14
CA ARG A 83 6.90 4.33 5.59
C ARG A 83 6.45 5.76 5.93
N GLY A 84 5.43 5.87 6.78
CA GLY A 84 5.05 7.10 7.46
C GLY A 84 4.36 8.16 6.60
N SER A 85 3.89 7.77 5.40
CA SER A 85 3.21 8.65 4.45
C SER A 85 2.03 7.91 3.82
N ALA A 86 0.86 8.55 3.80
CA ALA A 86 -0.36 8.01 3.21
C ALA A 86 -1.13 9.13 2.51
N PHE A 87 -1.78 8.82 1.40
CA PHE A 87 -2.68 9.74 0.71
C PHE A 87 -3.90 10.10 1.58
N SER A 88 -4.36 9.19 2.44
CA SER A 88 -5.35 9.51 3.48
C SER A 88 -4.91 10.70 4.34
N PHE A 89 -3.64 10.75 4.78
CA PHE A 89 -3.12 11.85 5.61
C PHE A 89 -3.01 13.16 4.84
N ILE A 90 -2.76 13.09 3.53
CA ILE A 90 -2.78 14.26 2.64
C ILE A 90 -4.19 14.84 2.58
N ILE A 91 -5.22 14.00 2.46
CA ILE A 91 -6.62 14.44 2.43
C ILE A 91 -7.04 15.07 3.76
N GLU A 92 -6.60 14.53 4.90
CA GLU A 92 -6.89 15.11 6.22
C GLU A 92 -6.35 16.54 6.34
N LYS A 93 -5.12 16.79 5.83
CA LYS A 93 -4.49 18.11 5.86
C LYS A 93 -4.96 19.02 4.72
N TYR A 94 -5.25 18.46 3.56
CA TYR A 94 -5.63 19.15 2.33
C TYR A 94 -6.88 18.51 1.71
N PRO A 95 -8.08 18.84 2.20
CA PRO A 95 -9.33 18.18 1.79
C PRO A 95 -9.66 18.27 0.29
N ALA A 96 -9.04 19.20 -0.45
CA ALA A 96 -9.16 19.29 -1.90
C ALA A 96 -8.71 18.00 -2.62
N PHE A 97 -7.75 17.25 -2.06
CA PHE A 97 -7.27 15.99 -2.64
C PHE A 97 -8.33 14.87 -2.67
N LYS A 98 -9.48 15.05 -2.01
CA LYS A 98 -10.64 14.15 -2.19
C LYS A 98 -11.13 14.10 -3.64
N GLU A 99 -10.80 15.10 -4.47
CA GLU A 99 -11.17 15.09 -5.90
C GLU A 99 -10.57 13.93 -6.70
N TYR A 100 -9.50 13.31 -6.17
CA TYR A 100 -8.80 12.18 -6.77
C TYR A 100 -9.33 10.82 -6.31
N THR A 101 -10.26 10.77 -5.36
CA THR A 101 -10.73 9.50 -4.79
C THR A 101 -12.17 9.19 -5.19
N LYS A 102 -12.53 7.92 -5.07
CA LYS A 102 -13.91 7.43 -5.22
C LYS A 102 -14.32 6.73 -3.93
N HIS A 103 -15.57 6.94 -3.52
CA HIS A 103 -16.11 6.31 -2.32
C HIS A 103 -16.43 4.83 -2.58
N TRP A 104 -16.17 3.97 -1.60
CA TRP A 104 -16.49 2.54 -1.64
C TRP A 104 -17.97 2.28 -1.89
N GLN A 105 -18.86 3.14 -1.39
CA GLN A 105 -20.29 3.07 -1.68
C GLN A 105 -20.61 3.08 -3.19
N ASP A 106 -19.77 3.72 -3.99
CA ASP A 106 -19.93 3.84 -5.46
C ASP A 106 -19.15 2.75 -6.23
N ILE A 107 -18.39 1.90 -5.53
CA ILE A 107 -17.58 0.81 -6.09
C ILE A 107 -18.27 -0.54 -5.83
N LEU A 108 -18.82 -0.71 -4.63
CA LEU A 108 -19.40 -1.98 -4.21
C LEU A 108 -20.69 -2.30 -4.98
N LYS A 109 -20.75 -3.52 -5.54
CA LYS A 109 -21.98 -4.02 -6.20
C LYS A 109 -23.10 -4.29 -5.19
N ASN A 110 -22.74 -4.76 -4.00
CA ASN A 110 -23.66 -5.04 -2.90
C ASN A 110 -23.45 -4.05 -1.77
N LYS A 111 -24.55 -3.66 -1.12
CA LYS A 111 -24.49 -2.74 0.02
C LYS A 111 -23.81 -3.43 1.21
N PHE A 112 -22.79 -2.78 1.77
CA PHE A 112 -22.23 -3.15 3.07
C PHE A 112 -23.12 -2.59 4.18
N GLU A 113 -23.50 -3.43 5.15
CA GLU A 113 -24.41 -3.04 6.22
C GLU A 113 -23.74 -2.26 7.37
N GLY A 114 -22.41 -2.28 7.43
CA GLY A 114 -21.62 -1.56 8.44
C GLY A 114 -21.20 -0.15 8.03
N THR A 115 -20.19 0.36 8.74
CA THR A 115 -19.58 1.67 8.52
C THR A 115 -18.50 1.60 7.45
N ILE A 116 -18.45 2.63 6.61
CA ILE A 116 -17.41 2.84 5.59
C ILE A 116 -16.82 4.23 5.80
N HIS A 117 -15.53 4.31 6.15
CA HIS A 117 -14.82 5.56 6.41
C HIS A 117 -14.26 6.21 5.15
N ASN A 118 -13.96 5.43 4.10
CA ASN A 118 -13.33 5.87 2.85
C ASN A 118 -11.92 6.49 3.01
N GLN A 119 -11.22 6.12 4.08
CA GLN A 119 -9.87 6.54 4.41
C GLN A 119 -9.30 5.61 5.49
N ILE A 120 -7.99 5.67 5.73
CA ILE A 120 -7.36 4.90 6.81
C ILE A 120 -8.07 5.23 8.13
N PHE A 121 -8.57 4.19 8.81
CA PHE A 121 -9.19 4.30 10.13
C PHE A 121 -8.16 4.05 11.24
N GLU A 122 -7.36 3.00 11.11
CA GLU A 122 -6.27 2.62 12.01
C GLU A 122 -5.30 1.64 11.31
N ASN A 123 -4.43 0.96 12.07
CA ASN A 123 -3.57 -0.12 11.57
C ASN A 123 -4.40 -1.28 11.00
N TYR A 124 -3.85 -2.10 10.10
CA TYR A 124 -4.57 -3.20 9.44
C TYR A 124 -5.91 -2.75 8.82
N SER A 125 -5.86 -1.72 7.98
CA SER A 125 -7.00 -1.04 7.40
C SER A 125 -6.72 -0.70 5.94
N SER A 126 -7.70 -0.80 5.05
CA SER A 126 -7.59 -0.05 3.80
C SER A 126 -7.68 1.45 4.03
N GLY A 127 -7.21 2.20 3.05
CA GLY A 127 -7.35 3.64 2.95
C GLY A 127 -8.24 4.04 1.78
N VAL A 128 -7.81 5.09 1.09
CA VAL A 128 -8.52 5.61 -0.07
C VAL A 128 -8.40 4.70 -1.28
N PHE A 129 -9.36 4.82 -2.19
CA PHE A 129 -9.27 4.31 -3.54
C PHE A 129 -9.18 5.46 -4.55
N ILE A 130 -8.16 5.44 -5.40
CA ILE A 130 -7.95 6.38 -6.52
C ILE A 130 -8.34 5.64 -7.81
N PRO A 131 -9.49 5.94 -8.45
CA PRO A 131 -9.90 5.24 -9.66
C PRO A 131 -8.99 5.59 -10.86
N ASN A 132 -9.02 4.78 -11.92
CA ASN A 132 -8.06 4.86 -13.03
C ASN A 132 -7.97 6.25 -13.70
N ASP A 133 -9.10 6.91 -13.92
CA ASP A 133 -9.15 8.26 -14.49
C ASP A 133 -8.47 9.28 -13.56
N LYS A 134 -8.61 9.09 -12.25
CA LYS A 134 -7.97 9.93 -11.23
C LYS A 134 -6.52 9.62 -11.01
N VAL A 135 -6.06 8.38 -11.22
CA VAL A 135 -4.63 8.05 -11.30
C VAL A 135 -3.98 8.86 -12.42
N LYS A 136 -4.57 8.83 -13.62
CA LYS A 136 -4.10 9.60 -14.78
C LYS A 136 -4.10 11.11 -14.51
N LYS A 137 -5.18 11.63 -13.91
CA LYS A 137 -5.28 13.03 -13.53
C LYS A 137 -4.23 13.44 -12.50
N LEU A 138 -4.02 12.63 -11.45
CA LEU A 138 -3.08 12.94 -10.38
C LEU A 138 -1.63 12.97 -10.89
N LEU A 139 -1.25 12.03 -11.78
CA LEU A 139 0.04 12.07 -12.45
C LEU A 139 0.22 13.34 -13.30
N ASN A 140 -0.79 13.69 -14.10
CA ASN A 140 -0.77 14.91 -14.89
C ASN A 140 -0.63 16.16 -14.01
N ASP A 141 -1.37 16.23 -12.92
CA ASP A 141 -1.37 17.37 -12.01
C ASP A 141 -0.07 17.45 -11.20
N TYR A 142 0.56 16.32 -10.87
CA TYR A 142 1.91 16.32 -10.31
C TYR A 142 2.94 16.95 -11.27
N GLU A 143 2.82 16.73 -12.57
CA GLU A 143 3.73 17.33 -13.56
C GLU A 143 3.45 18.82 -13.80
N HIS A 144 2.17 19.21 -13.86
CA HIS A 144 1.75 20.51 -14.40
C HIS A 144 1.15 21.49 -13.36
N ASN A 145 0.82 21.03 -12.15
CA ASN A 145 0.27 21.86 -11.09
C ASN A 145 1.27 21.97 -9.93
N GLU A 146 1.94 23.12 -9.83
CA GLU A 146 2.98 23.35 -8.82
C GLU A 146 2.51 23.14 -7.39
N ASN A 147 1.25 23.48 -7.08
CA ASN A 147 0.72 23.31 -5.73
C ASN A 147 0.47 21.83 -5.41
N VAL A 148 -0.04 21.05 -6.37
CA VAL A 148 -0.22 19.59 -6.20
C VAL A 148 1.13 18.92 -6.01
N ARG A 149 2.11 19.23 -6.88
CA ARG A 149 3.48 18.70 -6.77
C ARG A 149 4.09 19.00 -5.41
N ARG A 150 4.08 20.27 -5.00
CA ARG A 150 4.65 20.70 -3.72
C ARG A 150 4.01 19.97 -2.53
N ILE A 151 2.68 19.83 -2.52
CA ILE A 151 1.98 19.13 -1.43
C ILE A 151 2.38 17.65 -1.38
N LEU A 152 2.46 16.98 -2.52
CA LEU A 152 2.90 15.58 -2.59
C LEU A 152 4.36 15.45 -2.14
N ASP A 153 5.28 16.25 -2.68
CA ASP A 153 6.70 16.23 -2.30
C ASP A 153 6.92 16.45 -0.80
N GLU A 154 6.21 17.41 -0.19
CA GLU A 154 6.28 17.68 1.24
C GLU A 154 5.68 16.57 2.11
N SER A 155 4.73 15.78 1.58
CA SER A 155 4.01 14.76 2.33
C SER A 155 4.75 13.41 2.37
N TYR A 156 5.61 13.13 1.40
CA TYR A 156 6.39 11.89 1.32
C TYR A 156 7.88 12.17 1.56
N SER A 157 8.29 12.05 2.82
CA SER A 157 9.69 12.27 3.24
C SER A 157 10.68 11.23 2.68
N HIS A 158 11.99 11.50 2.79
CA HIS A 158 13.08 10.57 2.45
C HIS A 158 12.95 9.98 1.02
N LYS A 159 12.63 10.84 0.05
CA LYS A 159 12.46 10.49 -1.37
C LYS A 159 11.32 9.49 -1.66
N ARG A 160 10.52 9.08 -0.68
CA ARG A 160 9.44 8.09 -0.84
C ARG A 160 8.32 8.51 -1.79
N ILE A 161 8.29 9.80 -2.20
CA ILE A 161 7.43 10.25 -3.28
C ILE A 161 7.67 9.45 -4.57
N SER A 162 8.91 9.03 -4.85
CA SER A 162 9.23 8.22 -6.04
C SER A 162 8.41 6.93 -6.06
N VAL A 163 8.31 6.25 -4.91
CA VAL A 163 7.59 5.00 -4.77
C VAL A 163 6.10 5.18 -5.00
N PHE A 164 5.50 6.24 -4.45
CA PHE A 164 4.09 6.55 -4.71
C PHE A 164 3.83 6.88 -6.19
N LEU A 165 4.71 7.65 -6.83
CA LEU A 165 4.62 7.93 -8.27
C LEU A 165 4.79 6.66 -9.11
N ASN A 166 5.67 5.75 -8.71
CA ASN A 166 5.84 4.45 -9.37
C ASN A 166 4.57 3.60 -9.24
N ALA A 167 3.91 3.62 -8.08
CA ALA A 167 2.62 2.96 -7.89
C ALA A 167 1.54 3.52 -8.82
N LEU A 168 1.44 4.85 -8.95
CA LEU A 168 0.52 5.51 -9.87
C LEU A 168 0.84 5.20 -11.33
N LYS A 169 2.11 5.23 -11.73
CA LYS A 169 2.53 4.90 -13.11
C LYS A 169 2.20 3.46 -13.45
N PHE A 170 2.48 2.52 -12.55
CA PHE A 170 2.12 1.11 -12.72
C PHE A 170 0.60 0.95 -12.86
N ALA A 171 -0.20 1.62 -12.01
CA ALA A 171 -1.66 1.61 -12.14
C ALA A 171 -2.14 2.20 -13.49
N GLN A 172 -1.51 3.27 -13.97
CA GLN A 172 -1.80 3.87 -15.27
C GLN A 172 -1.48 2.90 -16.43
N GLU A 173 -0.30 2.28 -16.43
CA GLU A 173 0.16 1.33 -17.45
C GLU A 173 -0.78 0.13 -17.56
N HIS A 174 -1.30 -0.35 -16.44
CA HIS A 174 -2.23 -1.47 -16.37
C HIS A 174 -3.70 -1.07 -16.54
N ASN A 175 -4.01 0.23 -16.69
CA ASN A 175 -5.37 0.78 -16.77
C ASN A 175 -6.26 0.42 -15.56
N VAL A 176 -5.69 0.45 -14.36
CA VAL A 176 -6.37 0.15 -13.10
C VAL A 176 -6.39 1.35 -12.15
N GLY A 177 -7.11 1.25 -11.04
CA GLY A 177 -7.03 2.22 -9.94
C GLY A 177 -5.89 1.88 -8.98
N LEU A 178 -5.85 2.59 -7.85
CA LEU A 178 -4.87 2.39 -6.79
C LEU A 178 -5.57 2.37 -5.43
N LEU A 179 -5.45 1.26 -4.72
CA LEU A 179 -5.95 1.09 -3.36
C LEU A 179 -4.83 1.30 -2.34
N GLU A 180 -5.04 2.17 -1.37
CA GLU A 180 -4.16 2.31 -0.21
C GLU A 180 -4.53 1.31 0.88
N ALA A 181 -3.55 0.80 1.62
CA ALA A 181 -3.77 -0.01 2.83
C ALA A 181 -2.62 0.15 3.85
N THR A 182 -2.87 -0.21 5.10
CA THR A 182 -1.89 -0.20 6.19
C THR A 182 -1.56 -1.62 6.64
N ASP A 183 -0.29 -1.87 6.93
CA ASP A 183 0.24 -3.10 7.52
C ASP A 183 -0.06 -4.40 6.73
N VAL A 184 -0.28 -4.31 5.41
CA VAL A 184 -0.25 -5.51 4.54
C VAL A 184 1.16 -6.12 4.51
N ILE A 185 2.17 -5.25 4.56
CA ILE A 185 3.58 -5.58 4.74
C ILE A 185 4.13 -4.71 5.86
N THR A 186 4.91 -5.31 6.77
CA THR A 186 5.63 -4.61 7.83
C THR A 186 7.12 -4.96 7.70
N PRO A 187 7.91 -4.14 6.99
CA PRO A 187 9.32 -4.42 6.81
C PRO A 187 10.10 -4.34 8.12
N ASP A 188 11.02 -5.27 8.34
CA ASP A 188 12.05 -5.15 9.37
C ASP A 188 13.25 -4.40 8.78
N PRO A 189 13.47 -3.11 9.15
CA PRO A 189 14.53 -2.31 8.56
C PRO A 189 15.93 -2.77 8.96
N LEU A 190 16.10 -3.57 10.01
CA LEU A 190 17.40 -4.10 10.42
C LEU A 190 17.75 -5.37 9.64
N GLU A 191 16.74 -6.19 9.34
CA GLU A 191 16.89 -7.43 8.58
C GLU A 191 15.67 -7.68 7.68
N LEU A 192 15.69 -7.16 6.44
CA LEU A 192 14.53 -7.19 5.54
C LEU A 192 13.99 -8.61 5.25
N ASN A 193 14.80 -9.65 5.41
CA ASN A 193 14.35 -11.04 5.27
C ASN A 193 13.43 -11.51 6.41
N ASN A 194 13.39 -10.79 7.54
CA ASN A 194 12.50 -11.04 8.66
C ASN A 194 11.20 -10.23 8.58
N SER A 195 10.96 -9.53 7.47
CA SER A 195 9.73 -8.75 7.26
C SER A 195 8.50 -9.64 7.29
N SER A 196 7.40 -9.15 7.87
CA SER A 196 6.10 -9.82 7.81
C SER A 196 5.24 -9.28 6.66
N CYS A 197 4.43 -10.16 6.08
CA CYS A 197 3.54 -9.83 4.97
C CYS A 197 2.32 -10.75 5.00
N TYR A 198 1.12 -10.18 4.82
CA TYR A 198 -0.14 -10.93 4.71
C TYR A 198 -0.41 -11.46 3.30
N SER A 199 0.35 -11.00 2.31
CA SER A 199 0.22 -11.40 0.90
C SER A 199 1.53 -11.99 0.34
N ASN A 200 1.72 -11.96 -0.98
CA ASN A 200 2.98 -12.33 -1.60
C ASN A 200 4.05 -11.23 -1.41
N LEU A 201 5.06 -11.50 -0.56
CA LEU A 201 6.17 -10.58 -0.31
C LEU A 201 6.97 -10.24 -1.58
N PHE A 202 7.13 -11.19 -2.51
CA PHE A 202 7.88 -10.98 -3.74
C PHE A 202 7.15 -10.09 -4.76
N ASN A 203 5.86 -9.83 -4.55
CA ASN A 203 5.12 -8.83 -5.30
C ASN A 203 5.28 -7.42 -4.70
N CYS A 204 5.82 -7.26 -3.50
CA CYS A 204 6.14 -5.93 -2.98
C CYS A 204 7.36 -5.38 -3.71
N ASP A 205 7.23 -4.18 -4.29
CA ASP A 205 8.38 -3.45 -4.79
C ASP A 205 9.36 -3.13 -3.65
N VAL A 206 10.64 -3.41 -3.88
CA VAL A 206 11.68 -3.37 -2.85
C VAL A 206 12.15 -1.95 -2.51
N GLU A 207 11.94 -0.98 -3.40
CA GLU A 207 12.48 0.39 -3.27
C GLU A 207 12.03 1.03 -1.95
N GLY A 208 10.75 0.91 -1.62
CA GLY A 208 10.18 1.48 -0.40
C GLY A 208 10.78 0.93 0.89
N ALA A 209 11.03 -0.37 0.93
CA ALA A 209 11.61 -1.04 2.09
C ALA A 209 13.09 -0.64 2.28
N LEU A 210 13.83 -0.49 1.19
CA LEU A 210 15.20 0.01 1.20
C LEU A 210 15.28 1.47 1.68
N LEU A 211 14.38 2.34 1.23
CA LEU A 211 14.28 3.73 1.71
C LEU A 211 13.87 3.82 3.19
N TYR A 212 13.16 2.82 3.71
CA TYR A 212 12.88 2.74 5.14
C TYR A 212 14.12 2.32 5.93
N GLN A 213 14.80 1.27 5.46
CA GLN A 213 16.06 0.79 6.05
C GLN A 213 17.13 1.90 6.08
N GLU A 214 17.34 2.61 4.97
CA GLU A 214 18.29 3.74 4.87
C GLU A 214 17.99 4.80 5.93
N ALA A 215 16.73 5.25 6.02
CA ALA A 215 16.31 6.25 7.01
C ALA A 215 16.50 5.78 8.47
N VAL A 216 16.32 4.49 8.76
CA VAL A 216 16.57 3.93 10.10
C VAL A 216 18.07 3.92 10.41
N PHE A 217 18.91 3.53 9.45
CA PHE A 217 20.36 3.56 9.65
C PHE A 217 20.91 4.98 9.79
N GLU A 218 20.38 5.95 9.05
CA GLU A 218 20.70 7.38 9.23
C GLU A 218 20.37 7.82 10.67
N GLN A 219 19.15 7.55 11.13
CA GLN A 219 18.74 7.90 12.51
C GLN A 219 19.60 7.23 13.59
N LEU A 220 19.95 5.95 13.41
CA LEU A 220 20.84 5.24 14.32
C LEU A 220 22.25 5.86 14.34
N SER A 221 22.75 6.29 13.18
CA SER A 221 24.07 6.93 13.08
C SER A 221 24.11 8.30 13.76
N GLU A 222 23.03 9.08 13.68
CA GLU A 222 22.90 10.39 14.35
C GLU A 222 22.74 10.25 15.87
N ALA A 223 22.14 9.14 16.34
CA ALA A 223 21.95 8.86 17.75
C ALA A 223 23.23 8.38 18.46
N LEU A 224 24.26 7.95 17.73
CA LEU A 224 25.54 7.57 18.30
C LEU A 224 26.35 8.83 18.69
N PRO A 225 26.82 8.96 19.94
CA PRO A 225 27.61 10.11 20.34
C PRO A 225 28.92 10.18 19.54
N SER A 226 29.23 11.34 18.99
CA SER A 226 30.54 11.64 18.39
C SER A 226 31.64 11.34 19.41
N ASN A 227 32.51 10.39 19.11
CA ASN A 227 33.55 9.89 19.99
C ASN A 227 34.52 11.04 20.37
N PRO A 228 34.57 11.52 21.63
CA PRO A 228 35.40 12.67 22.01
C PRO A 228 36.84 12.24 22.33
N ASN A 229 37.48 11.43 21.48
CA ASN A 229 38.86 10.99 21.65
C ASN A 229 39.66 11.01 20.34
N SER A 230 39.63 12.15 19.66
CA SER A 230 40.64 12.49 18.64
C SER A 230 41.38 13.78 18.99
N GLU A 231 41.68 13.96 20.28
CA GLU A 231 42.65 14.97 20.72
C GLU A 231 43.90 14.30 21.32
N VAL A 232 45.02 14.56 20.64
CA VAL A 232 46.40 14.55 21.13
C VAL A 232 47.06 13.19 21.39
N LEU A 233 47.72 12.67 20.34
CA LEU A 233 49.04 12.04 20.48
C LEU A 233 50.01 12.73 19.50
N THR A 234 50.29 14.00 19.79
CA THR A 234 51.51 14.67 19.32
C THR A 234 52.28 15.14 20.55
N THR A 235 53.57 14.74 20.59
CA THR A 235 54.62 15.04 21.60
C THR A 235 54.51 14.21 22.88
N LYS A 236 55.54 13.47 23.33
CA LYS A 236 57.00 13.57 23.17
C LYS A 236 57.64 12.19 23.01
#